data_AF-A0A558AK20-F1
#
_entry.id   AF-A0A558AK20-F1
#
_cell.length_a   1.000
_cell.length_b   1.000
_cell.length_c   1.000
_cell.angle_alpha   90.00
_cell.angle_beta   90.00
_cell.angle_gamma   90.00
#
_symmetry.space_group_name_H-M   'P 1'
#
loop_
_entity.id
_entity.type
_entity.pdbx_description
1 polymer ?
#
loop_
_entity_poly.entity_id
_entity_poly.type
_entity_poly.pdbx_seq_one_letter_code
_entity_poly.pdbx_strand_id
1 'polypeptide(L)'
;MIFRDLDYPADPYPGARPDCSFVHRDGCGYALPAELDHTGFTPVLAYGSNACPSKITWLRENLGLTGDVTVLQVRCTGLAAVWAAGFRARDGQRSATLAAYPGIVETHAVWLATPEQLAVLDVCEGRGERYDLARLKTGVSLPDGTELPEVFAYVGASPARMPLLVDGAPVRTADVAQGKARSLNGVPAPSHGLDIVIV
;
A
#
# COMPACT_ATOMS: atom_id res chain seq x y z
N MET A 1 -14.66 0.46 18.17
CA MET A 1 -15.48 1.08 17.10
C MET A 1 -15.59 0.08 15.96
N ILE A 2 -16.76 -0.05 15.32
CA ILE A 2 -16.98 -0.92 14.16
C ILE A 2 -17.36 -0.04 12.98
N PHE A 3 -16.88 -0.38 11.78
CA PHE A 3 -17.25 0.27 10.53
C PHE A 3 -17.43 -0.77 9.42
N ARG A 4 -18.14 -0.39 8.35
CA ARG A 4 -18.40 -1.28 7.21
C ARG A 4 -17.53 -0.90 6.04
N ASP A 5 -17.26 -1.87 5.16
CA ASP A 5 -16.50 -1.62 3.93
C ASP A 5 -17.15 -0.57 3.02
N LEU A 6 -18.48 -0.48 3.02
CA LEU A 6 -19.22 0.53 2.27
C LEU A 6 -18.89 1.97 2.70
N ASP A 7 -18.45 2.16 3.94
CA ASP A 7 -17.99 3.46 4.45
C ASP A 7 -16.59 3.81 3.91
N TYR A 8 -15.89 2.82 3.30
CA TYR A 8 -14.56 2.94 2.71
C TYR A 8 -14.52 2.38 1.27
N PRO A 9 -15.11 3.10 0.29
CA PRO A 9 -15.17 2.63 -1.09
C PRO A 9 -13.79 2.57 -1.74
N ALA A 10 -13.60 1.59 -2.63
CA ALA A 10 -12.36 1.41 -3.40
C ALA A 10 -12.15 2.47 -4.50
N ASP A 11 -13.23 3.13 -4.92
CA ASP A 11 -13.20 4.22 -5.89
C ASP A 11 -13.56 5.57 -5.24
N PRO A 12 -12.90 6.67 -5.65
CA PRO A 12 -11.77 6.70 -6.58
C PRO A 12 -10.52 6.03 -5.99
N TYR A 13 -9.72 5.36 -6.82
CA TYR A 13 -8.45 4.76 -6.38
C TYR A 13 -7.54 5.82 -5.73
N PRO A 14 -6.75 5.48 -4.68
CA PRO A 14 -6.54 4.15 -4.11
C PRO A 14 -7.65 3.63 -3.19
N GLY A 15 -8.75 4.37 -3.04
CA GLY A 15 -9.83 4.06 -2.13
C GLY A 15 -9.68 4.74 -0.78
N ALA A 16 -10.81 4.89 -0.09
CA ALA A 16 -10.87 5.48 1.24
C ALA A 16 -10.27 4.54 2.29
N ARG A 17 -9.72 5.11 3.37
CA ARG A 17 -8.95 4.39 4.38
C ARG A 17 -9.38 4.81 5.79
N PRO A 18 -9.51 3.88 6.74
CA PRO A 18 -9.69 4.20 8.14
C PRO A 18 -8.49 4.97 8.69
N ASP A 19 -8.74 5.87 9.64
CA ASP A 19 -7.72 6.65 10.36
C ASP A 19 -7.21 5.94 11.63
N CYS A 20 -7.44 4.63 11.74
CA CYS A 20 -7.04 3.80 12.87
C CYS A 20 -6.50 2.44 12.41
N SER A 21 -5.82 1.74 13.33
CA SER A 21 -5.54 0.31 13.19
C SER A 21 -6.83 -0.50 13.36
N PHE A 22 -6.99 -1.58 12.59
CA PHE A 22 -8.21 -2.39 12.60
C PHE A 22 -7.96 -3.85 12.21
N VAL A 23 -8.85 -4.73 12.66
CA VAL A 23 -9.01 -6.08 12.08
C VAL A 23 -10.16 -6.03 11.10
N HIS A 24 -9.94 -6.51 9.88
CA HIS A 24 -10.99 -6.74 8.90
C HIS A 24 -11.50 -8.18 8.98
N ARG A 25 -12.81 -8.32 9.20
CA ARG A 25 -13.53 -9.59 9.26
C ARG A 25 -14.88 -9.43 8.58
N ASP A 26 -15.13 -10.25 7.56
CA ASP A 26 -16.43 -10.40 6.89
C ASP A 26 -17.10 -9.07 6.49
N GLY A 27 -16.36 -8.20 5.80
CA GLY A 27 -16.87 -6.92 5.29
C GLY A 27 -16.98 -5.80 6.33
N CYS A 28 -16.47 -6.03 7.54
CA CYS A 28 -16.43 -5.05 8.62
C CYS A 28 -15.02 -4.88 9.16
N GLY A 29 -14.68 -3.65 9.54
CA GLY A 29 -13.49 -3.34 10.31
C GLY A 29 -13.80 -3.12 11.78
N TYR A 30 -12.94 -3.66 12.64
CA TYR A 30 -13.00 -3.58 14.08
C TYR A 30 -11.75 -2.83 14.55
N ALA A 31 -11.91 -1.61 15.06
CA ALA A 31 -10.79 -0.81 15.52
C ALA A 31 -10.04 -1.55 16.64
N LEU A 32 -8.72 -1.62 16.49
CA LEU A 32 -7.83 -2.30 17.42
C LEU A 32 -7.46 -1.39 18.60
N PRO A 33 -7.30 -1.94 19.82
CA PRO A 33 -6.60 -1.23 20.88
C PRO A 33 -5.11 -1.03 20.50
N ALA A 34 -4.44 -0.11 21.19
CA ALA A 34 -3.09 0.36 20.83
C ALA A 34 -1.99 -0.71 20.85
N GLU A 35 -2.21 -1.84 21.54
CA GLU A 35 -1.19 -2.88 21.73
C GLU A 35 -1.63 -4.20 21.06
N LEU A 36 -0.77 -4.73 20.19
CA LEU A 36 -0.88 -6.04 19.58
C LEU A 36 0.48 -6.71 19.50
N ASP A 37 0.48 -8.01 19.78
CA ASP A 37 1.59 -8.87 19.43
C ASP A 37 1.67 -9.00 17.90
N HIS A 38 2.81 -8.59 17.35
CA HIS A 38 3.13 -8.59 15.93
C HIS A 38 4.07 -9.75 15.56
N THR A 39 4.45 -10.59 16.53
CA THR A 39 5.31 -11.75 16.29
C THR A 39 4.60 -12.81 15.43
N GLY A 40 5.37 -13.51 14.60
CA GLY A 40 4.85 -14.58 13.73
C GLY A 40 4.16 -14.12 12.45
N PHE A 41 4.01 -12.81 12.22
CA PHE A 41 3.47 -12.25 10.98
C PHE A 41 4.55 -11.66 10.08
N THR A 42 4.26 -11.55 8.78
CA THR A 42 5.08 -10.78 7.83
C THR A 42 4.48 -9.38 7.70
N PRO A 43 5.13 -8.31 8.18
CA PRO A 43 4.61 -6.95 8.05
C PRO A 43 4.73 -6.48 6.60
N VAL A 44 3.60 -6.18 5.94
CA VAL A 44 3.56 -5.71 4.55
C VAL A 44 2.95 -4.32 4.47
N LEU A 45 3.72 -3.34 4.03
CA LEU A 45 3.28 -1.95 3.85
C LEU A 45 2.23 -1.86 2.74
N ALA A 46 1.03 -1.45 3.12
CA ALA A 46 -0.08 -1.11 2.25
C ALA A 46 -0.18 0.42 2.10
N TYR A 47 0.51 0.94 1.08
CA TYR A 47 0.48 2.37 0.74
C TYR A 47 -0.53 2.71 -0.38
N GLY A 48 -1.06 1.68 -1.06
CA GLY A 48 -2.01 1.75 -2.17
C GLY A 48 -3.42 1.26 -1.81
N SER A 49 -4.04 0.48 -2.70
CA SER A 49 -5.43 0.00 -2.50
C SER A 49 -5.59 -1.02 -1.39
N ASN A 50 -4.55 -1.76 -1.03
CA ASN A 50 -4.67 -2.79 0.03
C ASN A 50 -4.86 -2.19 1.43
N ALA A 51 -4.74 -0.86 1.59
CA ALA A 51 -5.14 -0.17 2.81
C ALA A 51 -6.67 0.06 2.91
N CYS A 52 -7.41 -0.15 1.81
CA CYS A 52 -8.85 0.09 1.75
C CYS A 52 -9.64 -1.16 2.15
N PRO A 53 -10.54 -1.10 3.16
CA PRO A 53 -11.40 -2.22 3.56
C PRO A 53 -12.18 -2.89 2.42
N SER A 54 -12.82 -2.11 1.54
CA SER A 54 -13.51 -2.65 0.35
C SER A 54 -12.58 -3.45 -0.57
N LYS A 55 -11.29 -3.10 -0.66
CA LYS A 55 -10.30 -3.89 -1.42
C LYS A 55 -10.00 -5.22 -0.74
N ILE A 56 -10.02 -5.27 0.60
CA ILE A 56 -9.84 -6.52 1.35
C ILE A 56 -10.97 -7.50 1.03
N THR A 57 -12.22 -7.04 1.07
CA THR A 57 -13.37 -7.88 0.65
C THR A 57 -13.25 -8.32 -0.80
N TRP A 58 -12.83 -7.44 -1.71
CA TRP A 58 -12.58 -7.84 -3.10
C TRP A 58 -11.53 -8.96 -3.20
N LEU A 59 -10.47 -8.94 -2.39
CA LEU A 59 -9.47 -10.02 -2.36
C LEU A 59 -10.08 -11.36 -1.89
N ARG A 60 -11.02 -11.34 -0.95
CA ARG A 60 -11.75 -12.54 -0.51
C ARG A 60 -12.58 -13.13 -1.63
N GLU A 61 -13.38 -12.27 -2.27
CA GLU A 61 -14.33 -12.67 -3.31
C GLU A 61 -13.66 -13.12 -4.61
N ASN A 62 -12.48 -12.58 -4.94
CA ASN A 62 -11.87 -12.76 -6.25
C ASN A 62 -10.58 -13.59 -6.22
N LEU A 63 -9.84 -13.57 -5.11
CA LEU A 63 -8.52 -14.22 -5.00
C LEU A 63 -8.41 -15.20 -3.84
N GLY A 64 -9.52 -15.48 -3.13
CA GLY A 64 -9.57 -16.50 -2.09
C GLY A 64 -8.88 -16.11 -0.78
N LEU A 65 -8.79 -14.81 -0.46
CA LEU A 65 -8.28 -14.36 0.83
C LEU A 65 -9.12 -14.91 2.00
N THR A 66 -8.47 -15.57 2.95
CA THR A 66 -9.12 -16.15 4.14
C THR A 66 -8.56 -15.56 5.45
N GLY A 67 -9.25 -15.85 6.55
CA GLY A 67 -8.85 -15.41 7.89
C GLY A 67 -9.03 -13.90 8.10
N ASP A 68 -8.85 -13.45 9.34
CA ASP A 68 -8.87 -12.03 9.68
C ASP A 68 -7.64 -11.30 9.12
N VAL A 69 -7.82 -10.07 8.63
CA VAL A 69 -6.69 -9.23 8.19
C VAL A 69 -6.44 -8.16 9.25
N THR A 70 -5.29 -8.23 9.90
CA THR A 70 -4.86 -7.22 10.87
C THR A 70 -4.09 -6.13 10.16
N VAL A 71 -4.59 -4.89 10.26
CA VAL A 71 -4.05 -3.70 9.62
C VAL A 71 -3.64 -2.68 10.68
N LEU A 72 -2.36 -2.35 10.74
CA LEU A 72 -1.80 -1.35 11.64
C LEU A 72 -1.60 -0.03 10.92
N GLN A 73 -2.03 1.08 11.52
CA GLN A 73 -1.62 2.39 11.06
C GLN A 73 -0.13 2.61 11.40
N VAL A 74 0.63 3.16 10.46
CA VAL A 74 2.06 3.43 10.62
C VAL A 74 2.42 4.83 10.14
N ARG A 75 3.50 5.37 10.69
CA ARG A 75 4.21 6.54 10.18
C ARG A 75 5.40 6.08 9.35
N CYS A 76 5.46 6.56 8.12
CA CYS A 76 6.53 6.27 7.19
C CYS A 76 7.37 7.52 6.94
N THR A 77 8.69 7.43 7.13
CA THR A 77 9.62 8.57 6.97
C THR A 77 10.54 8.36 5.78
N GLY A 78 10.71 9.40 4.97
CA GLY A 78 11.62 9.37 3.81
C GLY A 78 11.10 8.56 2.63
N LEU A 79 9.83 8.15 2.65
CA LEU A 79 9.15 7.43 1.58
C LEU A 79 7.71 7.92 1.44
N ALA A 80 7.14 7.79 0.26
CA ALA A 80 5.78 8.23 -0.02
C ALA A 80 5.08 7.34 -1.05
N ALA A 81 3.76 7.26 -0.94
CA ALA A 81 2.92 6.74 -2.02
C ALA A 81 2.89 7.76 -3.17
N VAL A 82 3.27 7.32 -4.37
CA VAL A 82 3.30 8.15 -5.58
C VAL A 82 2.53 7.49 -6.71
N TRP A 83 2.10 8.27 -7.70
CA TRP A 83 1.47 7.73 -8.88
C TRP A 83 2.48 6.98 -9.75
N ALA A 84 2.10 5.81 -10.24
CA ALA A 84 2.87 5.07 -11.24
C ALA A 84 2.73 5.71 -12.64
N ALA A 85 3.76 5.54 -13.45
CA ALA A 85 3.80 6.07 -14.81
C ALA A 85 2.81 5.39 -15.77
N GLY A 86 2.45 4.14 -15.52
CA GLY A 86 1.50 3.38 -16.33
C GLY A 86 0.06 3.47 -15.84
N PHE A 87 -0.84 3.02 -16.72
CA PHE A 87 -2.28 2.92 -16.45
C PHE A 87 -2.69 1.47 -16.18
N ARG A 88 -3.78 1.28 -15.45
CA ARG A 88 -4.42 -0.03 -15.31
C ARG A 88 -5.22 -0.35 -16.57
N ALA A 89 -5.03 -1.53 -17.13
CA ALA A 89 -5.74 -1.98 -18.32
C ALA A 89 -7.27 -2.00 -18.13
N ARG A 90 -7.75 -2.33 -16.93
CA ARG A 90 -9.18 -2.50 -16.63
C ARG A 90 -9.99 -1.19 -16.75
N ASP A 91 -9.44 -0.08 -16.27
CA ASP A 91 -10.22 1.16 -16.06
C ASP A 91 -9.45 2.45 -16.36
N GLY A 92 -8.23 2.35 -16.89
CA GLY A 92 -7.41 3.50 -17.27
C GLY A 92 -7.01 4.41 -16.09
N GLN A 93 -7.16 3.92 -14.85
CA GLN A 93 -6.72 4.59 -13.64
C GLN A 93 -5.20 4.42 -13.46
N ARG A 94 -4.51 5.35 -12.80
CA ARG A 94 -3.11 5.17 -12.41
C ARG A 94 -3.03 4.36 -11.12
N SER A 95 -2.13 3.38 -11.07
CA SER A 95 -1.83 2.69 -9.80
C SER A 95 -0.93 3.55 -8.93
N ALA A 96 -0.94 3.31 -7.62
CA ALA A 96 0.07 3.82 -6.71
C ALA A 96 1.31 2.93 -6.78
N THR A 97 2.48 3.51 -6.58
CA THR A 97 3.75 2.82 -6.34
C THR A 97 4.46 3.52 -5.17
N LEU A 98 5.56 2.95 -4.69
CA LEU A 98 6.33 3.50 -3.59
C LEU A 98 7.59 4.16 -4.13
N ALA A 99 7.97 5.31 -3.58
CA ALA A 99 9.23 5.97 -3.90
C ALA A 99 9.93 6.51 -2.66
N ALA A 100 11.25 6.59 -2.72
CA ALA A 100 12.00 7.40 -1.77
C ALA A 100 11.59 8.87 -1.93
N TYR A 101 11.31 9.51 -0.80
CA TYR A 101 10.87 10.89 -0.75
C TYR A 101 11.45 11.56 0.52
N PRO A 102 12.74 11.94 0.49
CA PRO A 102 13.43 12.49 1.66
C PRO A 102 12.70 13.72 2.24
N GLY A 103 12.66 13.82 3.57
CA GLY A 103 12.07 14.95 4.28
C GLY A 103 10.55 14.90 4.43
N ILE A 104 9.87 13.88 3.90
CA ILE A 104 8.44 13.66 4.08
C ILE A 104 8.18 12.57 5.12
N VAL A 105 7.08 12.76 5.86
CA VAL A 105 6.46 11.75 6.71
C VAL A 105 5.02 11.53 6.22
N GLU A 106 4.65 10.29 5.91
CA GLU A 106 3.28 9.93 5.53
C GLU A 106 2.68 8.90 6.49
N THR A 107 1.36 8.95 6.66
CA THR A 107 0.62 7.89 7.35
C THR A 107 0.14 6.85 6.34
N HIS A 108 0.51 5.60 6.58
CA HIS A 108 0.11 4.44 5.77
C HIS A 108 -0.41 3.33 6.68
N ALA A 109 -0.62 2.17 6.09
CA ALA A 109 -1.03 0.96 6.80
C ALA A 109 -0.01 -0.16 6.57
N VAL A 110 0.12 -1.06 7.53
CA VAL A 110 0.86 -2.33 7.42
C VAL A 110 -0.09 -3.47 7.69
N TRP A 111 -0.10 -4.47 6.83
CA TRP A 111 -0.74 -5.75 7.12
C TRP A 111 0.21 -6.60 7.95
N LEU A 112 -0.28 -7.16 9.04
CA LEU A 112 0.39 -8.30 9.69
C LEU A 112 -0.06 -9.57 8.96
N ALA A 113 0.59 -9.87 7.83
CA ALA A 113 0.13 -10.91 6.92
C ALA A 113 0.58 -12.31 7.39
N THR A 114 -0.32 -13.28 7.30
CA THR A 114 0.06 -14.71 7.35
C THR A 114 0.70 -15.12 6.02
N PRO A 115 1.41 -16.27 5.96
CA PRO A 115 1.95 -16.79 4.70
C PRO A 115 0.89 -16.96 3.59
N GLU A 116 -0.31 -17.40 3.95
CA GLU A 116 -1.43 -17.59 3.01
C GLU A 116 -1.94 -16.24 2.48
N GLN A 117 -2.03 -15.23 3.35
CA GLN A 117 -2.42 -13.88 2.94
C GLN A 117 -1.35 -13.24 2.05
N LEU A 118 -0.07 -13.44 2.36
CA LEU A 118 1.03 -12.98 1.52
C LEU A 118 0.99 -13.62 0.13
N ALA A 119 0.67 -14.91 0.02
CA ALA A 119 0.50 -15.57 -1.28
C ALA A 119 -0.63 -14.94 -2.12
N VAL A 120 -1.74 -14.53 -1.48
CA VAL A 120 -2.82 -13.80 -2.16
C VAL A 120 -2.36 -12.41 -2.62
N LEU A 121 -1.58 -11.71 -1.78
CA LEU A 121 -0.99 -10.42 -2.15
C LEU A 121 -0.02 -10.57 -3.34
N ASP A 122 0.81 -11.61 -3.38
CA ASP A 122 1.73 -11.87 -4.49
C ASP A 122 0.99 -12.01 -5.83
N VAL A 123 -0.14 -12.72 -5.83
CA VAL A 123 -1.02 -12.84 -7.02
C VAL A 123 -1.67 -11.50 -7.37
N CYS A 124 -2.23 -10.80 -6.37
CA CYS A 124 -2.89 -9.50 -6.58
C CYS A 124 -1.94 -8.48 -7.21
N GLU A 125 -0.73 -8.37 -6.65
CA GLU A 125 0.28 -7.42 -7.09
C GLU A 125 1.00 -7.88 -8.36
N GLY A 126 0.96 -9.17 -8.69
CA GLY A 126 1.63 -9.71 -9.88
C GLY A 126 3.14 -9.69 -9.69
N ARG A 127 3.59 -10.35 -8.62
CA ARG A 127 5.00 -10.41 -8.21
C ARG A 127 5.91 -10.84 -9.37
N GLY A 128 7.02 -10.13 -9.58
CA GLY A 128 8.00 -10.42 -10.63
C GLY A 128 7.66 -9.85 -12.01
N GLU A 129 6.46 -9.29 -12.19
CA GLU A 129 6.05 -8.64 -13.45
C GLU A 129 5.63 -7.19 -13.26
N ARG A 130 4.67 -6.95 -12.36
CA ARG A 130 4.13 -5.62 -12.08
C ARG A 130 4.87 -5.00 -10.90
N TYR A 131 4.94 -5.72 -9.79
CA TYR A 131 5.67 -5.31 -8.60
C TYR A 131 6.62 -6.42 -8.14
N ASP A 132 7.66 -6.07 -7.42
CA ASP A 132 8.50 -6.99 -6.67
C ASP A 132 8.19 -6.87 -5.19
N LEU A 133 8.21 -7.98 -4.46
CA LEU A 133 8.22 -7.93 -3.00
C LEU A 133 9.63 -7.60 -2.54
N ALA A 134 9.77 -6.55 -1.74
CA ALA A 134 11.06 -6.12 -1.24
C ALA A 134 11.02 -5.78 0.25
N ARG A 135 12.10 -6.09 0.95
CA ARG A 135 12.32 -5.67 2.34
C ARG A 135 12.81 -4.23 2.38
N LEU A 136 12.12 -3.38 3.13
CA LEU A 136 12.54 -2.02 3.43
C LEU A 136 13.61 -2.04 4.52
N LYS A 137 14.67 -1.23 4.37
CA LYS A 137 15.72 -1.18 5.40
C LYS A 137 15.36 -0.33 6.62
N THR A 138 14.61 0.75 6.43
CA THR A 138 14.23 1.69 7.52
C THR A 138 12.97 2.46 7.15
N GLY A 139 12.41 3.16 8.13
CA GLY A 139 11.47 4.26 7.89
C GLY A 139 10.00 3.91 8.10
N VAL A 140 9.68 2.88 8.88
CA VAL A 140 8.30 2.54 9.25
C VAL A 140 8.22 2.35 10.77
N SER A 141 7.32 3.11 11.40
CA SER A 141 7.11 3.09 12.85
C SER A 141 5.61 3.12 13.18
N LEU A 142 5.23 2.56 14.31
CA LEU A 142 3.91 2.73 14.90
C LEU A 142 3.70 4.18 15.36
N PRO A 143 2.45 4.62 15.60
CA PRO A 143 2.16 6.00 16.00
C PRO A 143 2.82 6.45 17.32
N ASP A 144 3.15 5.50 18.19
CA ASP A 144 3.88 5.70 19.46
C ASP A 144 5.39 5.84 19.28
N GLY A 145 5.90 5.66 18.05
CA GLY A 145 7.32 5.74 17.70
C GLY A 145 8.04 4.39 17.69
N THR A 146 7.37 3.29 18.04
CA THR A 146 7.97 1.95 17.99
C THR A 146 8.31 1.59 16.54
N GLU A 147 9.58 1.30 16.24
CA GLU A 147 9.98 0.86 14.91
C GLU A 147 9.50 -0.57 14.64
N LEU A 148 8.92 -0.80 13.46
CA LEU A 148 8.57 -2.15 13.02
C LEU A 148 9.79 -2.77 12.31
N PRO A 149 10.32 -3.91 12.81
CA PRO A 149 11.41 -4.59 12.14
C PRO A 149 10.91 -5.29 10.87
N GLU A 150 11.78 -5.38 9.86
CA GLU A 150 11.59 -6.20 8.65
C GLU A 150 10.26 -5.98 7.90
N VAL A 151 9.91 -4.71 7.66
CA VAL A 151 8.73 -4.39 6.84
C VAL A 151 9.00 -4.65 5.37
N PHE A 152 8.08 -5.37 4.72
CA PHE A 152 8.09 -5.61 3.28
C PHE A 152 7.15 -4.66 2.55
N ALA A 153 7.39 -4.41 1.28
CA ALA A 153 6.50 -3.64 0.41
C ALA A 153 6.56 -4.18 -1.02
N TYR A 154 5.46 -4.07 -1.74
CA TYR A 154 5.46 -4.27 -3.18
C TYR A 154 5.96 -2.99 -3.84
N VAL A 155 7.07 -3.05 -4.59
CA VAL A 155 7.69 -1.91 -5.29
C VAL A 155 7.63 -2.12 -6.79
N GLY A 156 7.58 -1.06 -7.60
CA GLY A 156 7.42 -1.21 -9.04
C GLY A 156 8.54 -2.03 -9.68
N ALA A 157 8.19 -3.07 -10.45
CA ALA A 157 9.15 -3.97 -11.14
C ALA A 157 9.28 -3.68 -12.64
N SER A 158 8.35 -2.91 -13.20
CA SER A 158 8.33 -2.55 -14.62
C SER A 158 8.26 -1.04 -14.82
N PRO A 159 8.64 -0.50 -16.00
CA PRO A 159 8.53 0.93 -16.29
C PRO A 159 7.12 1.49 -16.04
N ALA A 160 6.07 0.71 -16.30
CA ALA A 160 4.68 1.09 -16.05
C ALA A 160 4.32 1.18 -14.54
N ARG A 161 5.15 0.64 -13.66
CA ARG A 161 5.00 0.66 -12.19
C ARG A 161 6.06 1.49 -11.49
N MET A 162 7.02 2.04 -12.22
CA MET A 162 7.92 3.07 -11.70
C MET A 162 7.16 4.38 -11.44
N PRO A 163 7.67 5.21 -10.51
CA PRO A 163 7.09 6.53 -10.23
C PRO A 163 6.91 7.36 -11.50
N LEU A 164 5.78 8.05 -11.63
CA LEU A 164 5.56 9.07 -12.64
C LEU A 164 6.35 10.32 -12.26
N LEU A 165 7.25 10.75 -13.13
CA LEU A 165 7.95 12.03 -13.02
C LEU A 165 7.23 13.09 -13.86
N VAL A 166 6.79 14.16 -13.20
CA VAL A 166 6.32 15.39 -13.83
C VAL A 166 7.33 16.48 -13.49
N ASP A 167 7.88 17.15 -14.49
CA ASP A 167 8.96 18.13 -14.34
C ASP A 167 10.15 17.59 -13.50
N GLY A 168 10.44 16.29 -13.68
CA GLY A 168 11.54 15.60 -12.99
C GLY A 168 11.24 15.14 -11.55
N ALA A 169 10.05 15.41 -11.01
CA ALA A 169 9.68 15.07 -9.64
C ALA A 169 8.57 13.99 -9.56
N PRO A 170 8.67 13.03 -8.62
CA PRO A 170 7.58 12.09 -8.35
C PRO A 170 6.31 12.81 -7.86
N VAL A 171 5.15 12.36 -8.35
CA VAL A 171 3.85 12.92 -7.96
C VAL A 171 3.21 12.10 -6.84
N ARG A 172 3.11 12.66 -5.64
CA ARG A 172 2.50 11.97 -4.49
C ARG A 172 0.99 11.78 -4.66
N THR A 173 0.49 10.63 -4.21
CA THR A 173 -0.95 10.34 -4.23
C THR A 173 -1.73 11.23 -3.26
N ALA A 174 -1.07 11.73 -2.22
CA ALA A 174 -1.64 12.67 -1.26
C ALA A 174 -1.85 14.08 -1.85
N ASP A 175 -1.01 14.49 -2.81
CA ASP A 175 -1.04 15.86 -3.36
C ASP A 175 -1.93 15.97 -4.60
N VAL A 176 -2.09 14.88 -5.35
CA VAL A 176 -2.82 14.87 -6.62
C VAL A 176 -3.86 13.77 -6.62
N ALA A 177 -5.14 14.15 -6.62
CA ALA A 177 -6.24 13.21 -6.75
C ALA A 177 -6.20 12.45 -8.09
N GLN A 178 -6.73 11.22 -8.07
CA GLN A 178 -6.67 10.29 -9.20
C GLN A 178 -7.19 10.87 -10.52
N GLY A 179 -8.28 11.62 -10.49
CA GLY A 179 -8.85 12.24 -11.69
C GLY A 179 -7.85 13.16 -12.41
N LYS A 180 -7.09 13.95 -11.64
CA LYS A 180 -6.01 14.80 -12.16
C LYS A 180 -4.77 14.00 -12.50
N ALA A 181 -4.39 13.01 -11.68
CA ALA A 181 -3.24 12.16 -11.95
C ALA A 181 -3.32 11.49 -13.32
N ARG A 182 -4.52 11.01 -13.71
CA ARG A 182 -4.75 10.38 -15.01
C ARG A 182 -4.43 11.27 -16.21
N SER A 183 -4.60 12.59 -16.10
CA SER A 183 -4.32 13.54 -17.18
C SER A 183 -2.90 14.11 -17.17
N LEU A 184 -2.09 13.78 -16.16
CA LEU A 184 -0.70 14.21 -16.11
C LEU A 184 0.13 13.51 -17.19
N ASN A 185 0.90 14.33 -17.91
CA ASN A 185 1.94 13.89 -18.82
C ASN A 185 3.27 13.89 -18.09
N GLY A 186 4.01 12.80 -18.21
CA GLY A 186 5.29 12.61 -17.55
C GLY A 186 5.97 11.35 -18.04
N VAL A 187 7.11 11.02 -17.45
CA VAL A 187 7.92 9.87 -17.83
C VAL A 187 8.10 8.93 -16.64
N PRO A 188 8.31 7.62 -16.85
CA PRO A 188 8.68 6.72 -15.77
C PRO A 188 10.04 7.11 -15.20
N ALA A 189 10.15 7.14 -13.88
CA ALA A 189 11.43 7.25 -13.20
C ALA A 189 12.30 6.03 -13.54
N PRO A 190 13.63 6.18 -13.62
CA PRO A 190 14.54 5.07 -13.85
C PRO A 190 14.61 4.09 -12.67
N SER A 191 14.20 4.52 -11.46
CA SER A 191 14.05 3.67 -10.27
C SER A 191 13.05 4.29 -9.29
N HIS A 192 12.64 3.52 -8.28
CA HIS A 192 11.89 4.03 -7.12
C HIS A 192 12.76 4.76 -6.09
N GLY A 193 14.10 4.72 -6.18
CA GLY A 193 15.02 5.39 -5.26
C GLY A 193 15.09 4.84 -3.82
N LEU A 194 14.23 3.88 -3.48
CA LEU A 194 14.21 3.22 -2.16
C LEU A 194 15.46 2.37 -1.89
N ASP A 195 15.92 2.37 -0.63
CA ASP A 195 16.94 1.44 -0.13
C ASP A 195 16.28 0.14 0.34
N ILE A 196 16.38 -0.90 -0.48
CA ILE A 196 15.62 -2.15 -0.35
C ILE A 196 16.46 -3.38 -0.69
N VAL A 197 15.93 -4.54 -0.34
CA VAL A 197 16.37 -5.84 -0.85
C VAL A 197 15.17 -6.57 -1.45
N ILE A 198 15.22 -6.88 -2.76
CA ILE A 198 14.20 -7.71 -3.41
C ILE A 198 14.30 -9.14 -2.86
N VAL A 199 13.16 -9.76 -2.61
CA VAL A 199 13.01 -11.10 -2.03
C VAL A 199 12.65 -12.11 -3.11
#